data_AF-A0A7Z0DQN0-F1
#
_entry.id   AF-A0A7Z0DQN0-F1
#
_cell.length_a   1.000
_cell.length_b   1.000
_cell.length_c   1.000
_cell.angle_alpha   90.00
_cell.angle_beta   90.00
_cell.angle_gamma   90.00
#
_symmetry.space_group_name_H-M   'P 1'
#
loop_
_entity.id
_entity.type
_entity.pdbx_description
1 polymer ?
#
loop_
_entity_poly.entity_id
_entity_poly.type
_entity_poly.pdbx_seq_one_letter_code
_entity_poly.pdbx_strand_id
1 'polypeptide(L)'
;MDCYNCRNSALESLPPRESIVRTQHWRVGHAFNVSLPGWLVIAPIQHVVALDELPADAHVELGTLLGSLSAALRSVTGCVKTYVMQFSEAEGFEHLHVHLVPRMADQPPDLKGPNVFGYLTDDEGDGVTAAERDRVAIALQGALG
;
A
#
# COMPACT_ATOMS: atom_id res chain seq x y z
N MET A 1 0.44 16.20 16.07
CA MET A 1 1.27 15.06 15.60
C MET A 1 1.28 15.12 14.09
N ASP A 2 2.42 15.41 13.47
CA ASP A 2 2.52 15.65 12.02
C ASP A 2 2.63 14.34 11.22
N CYS A 3 1.78 13.36 11.52
CA CYS A 3 1.82 12.03 10.92
C CYS A 3 0.93 11.96 9.68
N TYR A 4 1.51 11.61 8.53
CA TYR A 4 0.81 11.46 7.25
C TYR A 4 -0.40 10.51 7.34
N ASN A 5 -0.20 9.31 7.90
CA ASN A 5 -1.26 8.31 8.03
C ASN A 5 -2.38 8.77 8.97
N CYS A 6 -2.06 9.44 10.08
CA CYS A 6 -3.09 9.98 10.98
C CYS A 6 -3.92 11.07 10.30
N ARG A 7 -3.26 12.00 9.58
CA ARG A 7 -3.97 13.07 8.86
C ARG A 7 -4.92 12.47 7.83
N ASN A 8 -4.47 11.54 6.99
CA ASN A 8 -5.32 10.92 5.98
C ASN A 8 -6.44 10.08 6.60
N SER A 9 -6.16 9.31 7.66
CA SER A 9 -7.17 8.52 8.35
C SER A 9 -8.25 9.38 9.02
N ALA A 10 -7.97 10.65 9.36
CA ALA A 10 -8.95 11.56 9.95
C ALA A 10 -9.89 12.24 8.91
N LEU A 11 -9.55 12.19 7.61
CA LEU A 11 -10.36 12.81 6.57
C LEU A 11 -11.59 11.95 6.23
N GLU A 12 -12.74 12.61 6.06
CA GLU A 12 -14.00 11.97 5.68
C GLU A 12 -13.97 11.41 4.25
N SER A 13 -13.23 12.10 3.37
CA SER A 13 -13.06 11.68 1.98
C SER A 13 -11.62 11.90 1.53
N LEU A 14 -11.18 10.99 0.67
CA LEU A 14 -9.85 10.94 0.10
C LEU A 14 -10.00 10.60 -1.39
N PRO A 15 -9.04 11.00 -2.25
CA PRO A 15 -9.03 10.52 -3.63
C PRO A 15 -8.88 8.99 -3.67
N PRO A 16 -9.33 8.31 -4.74
CA PRO A 16 -9.30 6.85 -4.84
C PRO A 16 -7.93 6.24 -4.53
N ARG A 17 -6.85 6.84 -5.03
CA ARG A 17 -5.47 6.38 -4.75
C ARG A 17 -5.09 6.35 -3.27
N GLU A 18 -5.75 7.12 -2.42
CA GLU A 18 -5.50 7.21 -0.98
C GLU A 18 -6.49 6.38 -0.14
N SER A 19 -7.55 5.85 -0.74
CA SER A 19 -8.60 5.12 -0.01
C SER A 19 -9.21 4.03 -0.86
N ILE A 20 -8.40 3.04 -1.21
CA ILE A 20 -8.81 1.86 -1.98
C ILE A 20 -9.75 1.01 -1.13
N VAL A 21 -9.36 0.73 0.12
CA VAL A 21 -10.16 0.01 1.11
C VAL A 21 -10.02 0.71 2.45
N ARG A 22 -11.10 0.74 3.21
CA ARG A 22 -11.10 1.17 4.60
C ARG A 22 -11.90 0.18 5.44
N THR A 23 -11.26 -0.37 6.48
CA THR A 23 -11.89 -1.25 7.47
C THR A 23 -12.03 -0.52 8.80
N GLN A 24 -12.38 -1.24 9.87
CA GLN A 24 -12.39 -0.68 11.21
C GLN A 24 -10.97 -0.28 11.65
N HIS A 25 -9.95 -1.08 11.30
CA HIS A 25 -8.59 -0.86 11.78
C HIS A 25 -7.60 -0.38 10.72
N TRP A 26 -7.91 -0.48 9.42
CA TRP A 26 -6.94 -0.24 8.36
C TRP A 26 -7.44 0.69 7.26
N ARG A 27 -6.52 1.46 6.68
CA ARG A 27 -6.68 2.18 5.43
C ARG A 27 -5.67 1.65 4.42
N VAL A 28 -6.12 1.45 3.18
CA VAL A 28 -5.28 1.01 2.07
C VAL A 28 -5.21 2.13 1.04
N GLY A 29 -3.99 2.54 0.69
CA GLY A 29 -3.71 3.50 -0.38
C GLY A 29 -2.51 3.06 -1.21
N HIS A 30 -2.16 3.84 -2.22
CA HIS A 30 -0.93 3.65 -2.97
C HIS A 30 0.25 4.29 -2.24
N ALA A 31 1.44 3.70 -2.41
CA ALA A 31 2.67 4.46 -2.24
C ALA A 31 2.73 5.58 -3.30
N PHE A 32 3.24 6.75 -2.93
CA PHE A 32 3.21 7.93 -3.80
C PHE A 32 4.56 8.26 -4.46
N ASN A 33 5.67 7.79 -3.90
CA ASN A 33 7.05 8.02 -4.36
C ASN A 33 7.65 6.76 -5.01
N VAL A 34 6.88 6.09 -5.87
CA VAL A 34 7.26 4.82 -6.51
C VAL A 34 6.99 4.88 -8.01
N SER A 35 7.87 4.27 -8.79
CA SER A 35 7.74 4.11 -10.26
C SER A 35 7.09 2.78 -10.68
N LEU A 36 6.65 1.96 -9.71
CA LEU A 36 5.97 0.68 -9.95
C LEU A 36 4.45 0.78 -9.70
N PRO A 37 3.59 0.65 -10.74
CA PRO A 37 2.14 0.67 -10.59
C PRO A 37 1.61 -0.44 -9.67
N GLY A 38 0.59 -0.11 -8.88
CA GLY A 38 -0.07 -1.05 -7.96
C GLY A 38 0.68 -1.32 -6.65
N TRP A 39 1.75 -0.58 -6.34
CA TRP A 39 2.36 -0.65 -5.01
C TRP A 39 1.42 -0.05 -3.96
N LEU A 40 0.95 -0.90 -3.04
CA LEU A 40 0.03 -0.51 -1.98
C LEU A 40 0.72 -0.36 -0.64
N VAL A 41 0.13 0.50 0.20
CA VAL A 41 0.46 0.69 1.60
C VAL A 41 -0.79 0.46 2.42
N ILE A 42 -0.71 -0.45 3.39
CA ILE A 42 -1.76 -0.78 4.35
C ILE A 42 -1.32 -0.21 5.69
N ALA A 43 -2.01 0.84 6.15
CA ALA A 43 -1.67 1.55 7.38
C ALA A 43 -2.85 1.47 8.38
N PRO A 44 -2.60 1.28 9.67
CA PRO A 44 -3.64 1.27 10.67
C PRO A 44 -4.24 2.67 10.81
N ILE A 45 -5.52 2.71 11.22
CA ILE A 45 -6.20 3.96 11.53
C ILE A 45 -5.67 4.51 12.87
N GLN A 46 -5.45 3.63 13.85
CA GLN A 46 -4.79 3.98 15.10
C GLN A 46 -3.32 4.32 14.87
N HIS A 47 -2.81 5.34 15.56
CA HIS A 47 -1.37 5.59 15.58
C HIS A 47 -0.65 4.56 16.44
N VAL A 48 0.09 3.67 15.77
CA VAL A 48 1.00 2.68 16.35
C VAL A 48 2.28 2.65 15.52
N VAL A 49 3.38 2.23 16.12
CA VAL A 49 4.68 2.11 15.45
C VAL A 49 5.14 0.66 15.34
N ALA A 50 4.52 -0.25 16.10
CA ALA A 50 4.82 -1.67 16.07
C ALA A 50 3.54 -2.53 15.92
N LEU A 51 3.68 -3.70 15.29
CA LEU A 51 2.54 -4.54 14.90
C LEU A 51 1.82 -5.16 16.10
N ASP A 52 2.57 -5.45 17.18
CA ASP A 52 2.07 -6.03 18.42
C ASP A 52 1.30 -5.03 19.30
N GLU A 53 1.32 -3.74 18.97
CA GLU A 53 0.51 -2.71 19.64
C GLU A 53 -0.97 -2.73 19.18
N LEU A 54 -1.27 -3.43 18.09
CA LEU A 54 -2.62 -3.54 17.54
C LEU A 54 -3.45 -4.62 18.24
N PRO A 55 -4.78 -4.43 18.33
CA PRO A 55 -5.68 -5.44 18.84
C PRO A 55 -5.78 -6.64 17.89
N ALA A 56 -6.20 -7.81 18.42
CA ALA A 56 -6.23 -9.06 17.67
C ALA A 56 -7.16 -9.05 16.44
N ASP A 57 -8.25 -8.29 16.49
CA ASP A 57 -9.15 -8.08 15.36
C ASP A 57 -8.49 -7.31 14.21
N ALA A 58 -7.63 -6.33 14.51
CA ALA A 58 -6.80 -5.68 13.49
C ALA A 58 -5.85 -6.68 12.81
N HIS A 59 -5.28 -7.64 13.53
CA HIS A 59 -4.45 -8.69 12.92
C HIS A 59 -5.25 -9.61 11.98
N VAL A 60 -6.48 -9.96 12.36
CA VAL A 60 -7.40 -10.75 11.53
C VAL A 60 -7.77 -9.99 10.25
N GLU A 61 -8.09 -8.70 10.37
CA GLU A 61 -8.37 -7.84 9.23
C GLU A 61 -7.16 -7.74 8.29
N LEU A 62 -5.95 -7.58 8.83
CA LEU A 62 -4.73 -7.51 8.02
C LEU A 62 -4.53 -8.78 7.19
N GLY A 63 -4.69 -9.96 7.79
CA GLY A 63 -4.57 -11.22 7.06
C GLY A 63 -5.58 -11.34 5.91
N THR A 64 -6.82 -10.90 6.15
CA THR A 64 -7.88 -10.87 5.14
C THR A 64 -7.54 -9.89 4.00
N LEU A 65 -7.09 -8.68 4.35
CA LEU A 65 -6.68 -7.64 3.40
C LEU A 65 -5.51 -8.10 2.53
N LEU A 66 -4.48 -8.72 3.12
CA LEU A 66 -3.33 -9.24 2.39
C LEU A 66 -3.76 -10.27 1.34
N GLY A 67 -4.69 -11.16 1.68
CA GLY A 67 -5.23 -12.16 0.75
C GLY A 67 -6.05 -11.54 -0.38
N SER A 68 -7.05 -10.72 -0.05
CA SER A 68 -7.97 -10.14 -1.04
C SER A 68 -7.27 -9.15 -1.97
N LEU A 69 -6.42 -8.26 -1.43
CA LEU A 69 -5.66 -7.30 -2.23
C LEU A 69 -4.62 -8.00 -3.12
N SER A 70 -4.01 -9.09 -2.67
CA SER A 70 -3.10 -9.86 -3.52
C SER A 70 -3.82 -10.48 -4.72
N ALA A 71 -5.03 -10.99 -4.52
CA ALA A 71 -5.87 -11.50 -5.60
C ALA A 71 -6.31 -10.38 -6.56
N ALA A 72 -6.75 -9.24 -6.01
CA ALA A 72 -7.13 -8.07 -6.80
C ALA A 72 -5.96 -7.51 -7.61
N LEU A 73 -4.78 -7.35 -7.01
CA LEU A 73 -3.56 -6.92 -7.70
C LEU A 73 -3.21 -7.86 -8.84
N ARG A 74 -3.29 -9.18 -8.63
CA ARG A 74 -3.05 -10.16 -9.69
C ARG A 74 -4.03 -10.00 -10.85
N SER A 75 -5.31 -9.77 -10.56
CA SER A 75 -6.34 -9.54 -11.59
C SER A 75 -6.10 -8.24 -12.38
N VAL A 76 -5.80 -7.14 -11.68
CA VAL A 76 -5.70 -5.80 -12.26
C VAL A 76 -4.37 -5.58 -13.00
N THR A 77 -3.27 -6.11 -12.46
CA THR A 77 -1.92 -5.84 -12.98
C THR A 77 -1.34 -7.00 -13.79
N GLY A 78 -1.87 -8.22 -13.61
CA GLY A 78 -1.26 -9.43 -14.16
C GLY A 78 0.01 -9.88 -13.41
N CYS A 79 0.30 -9.33 -12.23
CA CYS A 79 1.47 -9.74 -11.45
C CYS A 79 1.46 -11.24 -11.12
N VAL A 80 2.64 -11.85 -11.02
CA VAL A 80 2.75 -13.30 -10.76
C VAL A 80 2.65 -13.66 -9.28
N LYS A 81 2.91 -12.70 -8.39
CA LYS A 81 2.73 -12.78 -6.93
C LYS A 81 2.81 -11.37 -6.32
N THR A 82 2.63 -11.28 -5.02
CA THR A 82 2.88 -10.07 -4.23
C THR A 82 4.02 -10.29 -3.23
N TYR A 83 4.73 -9.21 -2.90
CA TYR A 83 5.62 -9.14 -1.74
C TYR A 83 4.93 -8.41 -0.60
N VAL A 84 5.25 -8.79 0.64
CA VAL A 84 4.76 -8.17 1.87
C VAL A 84 5.94 -7.82 2.76
N MET A 85 6.06 -6.55 3.16
CA MET A 85 7.16 -6.06 4.00
C MET A 85 6.68 -4.96 4.94
N GLN A 86 7.23 -4.90 6.15
CA GLN A 86 7.01 -3.81 7.10
C GLN A 86 8.38 -3.42 7.69
N PHE A 87 8.71 -2.15 7.57
CA PHE A 87 9.91 -1.55 8.14
C PHE A 87 9.50 -0.39 9.04
N SER A 88 8.81 0.62 8.46
CA SER A 88 8.27 1.76 9.20
C SER A 88 9.33 2.53 9.98
N GLU A 89 10.52 2.70 9.38
CA GLU A 89 11.68 3.36 10.01
C GLU A 89 12.10 4.65 9.31
N ALA A 90 11.49 5.00 8.17
CA ALA A 90 11.82 6.24 7.47
C ALA A 90 11.36 7.45 8.30
N GLU A 91 12.22 8.48 8.39
CA GLU A 91 11.95 9.70 9.15
C GLU A 91 10.64 10.35 8.67
N GLY A 92 9.72 10.62 9.62
CA GLY A 92 8.38 11.15 9.33
C GLY A 92 7.35 10.10 8.89
N PHE A 93 7.75 8.84 8.72
CA PHE A 93 6.91 7.70 8.35
C PHE A 93 7.04 6.51 9.33
N GLU A 94 7.31 6.81 10.61
CA GLU A 94 7.46 5.82 11.68
C GLU A 94 6.15 5.14 12.06
N HIS A 95 5.02 5.76 11.70
CA HIS A 95 3.70 5.13 11.82
C HIS A 95 3.68 3.83 11.02
N LEU A 96 3.26 2.74 11.68
CA LEU A 96 3.25 1.40 11.11
C LEU A 96 2.60 1.36 9.74
N HIS A 97 3.27 0.77 8.76
CA HIS A 97 2.69 0.60 7.44
C HIS A 97 3.29 -0.63 6.77
N VAL A 98 2.40 -1.43 6.19
CA VAL A 98 2.76 -2.66 5.49
C VAL A 98 2.73 -2.38 3.99
N HIS A 99 3.84 -2.63 3.31
CA HIS A 99 3.90 -2.60 1.86
C HIS A 99 3.33 -3.91 1.30
N LEU A 100 2.47 -3.79 0.29
CA LEU A 100 2.00 -4.90 -0.53
C LEU A 100 2.32 -4.58 -1.99
N VAL A 101 3.30 -5.31 -2.56
CA VAL A 101 3.94 -4.91 -3.82
C VAL A 101 3.73 -5.95 -4.91
N PRO A 102 3.19 -5.60 -6.09
CA PRO A 102 3.04 -6.54 -7.19
C PRO A 102 4.40 -6.92 -7.79
N ARG A 103 4.66 -8.22 -7.95
CA ARG A 103 5.84 -8.76 -8.63
C ARG A 103 5.45 -9.10 -10.07
N MET A 104 5.89 -8.30 -11.04
CA MET A 104 5.61 -8.49 -12.47
C MET A 104 6.45 -9.62 -13.07
N ALA A 105 5.95 -10.33 -14.09
CA ALA A 105 6.64 -11.48 -14.69
C ALA A 105 8.05 -11.14 -15.22
N ASP A 106 8.13 -9.99 -15.87
CA ASP A 106 9.26 -9.40 -16.59
C ASP A 106 10.10 -8.40 -15.76
N GLN A 107 9.85 -8.32 -14.46
CA GLN A 107 10.60 -7.44 -13.57
C GLN A 107 12.13 -7.69 -13.69
N PRO A 108 12.98 -6.64 -13.73
CA PRO A 108 14.43 -6.80 -13.78
C PRO A 108 14.96 -7.66 -12.63
N PRO A 109 15.97 -8.52 -12.86
CA PRO A 109 16.51 -9.40 -11.81
C PRO A 109 17.03 -8.66 -10.58
N ASP A 110 17.62 -7.49 -10.78
CA ASP A 110 18.18 -6.60 -9.77
C ASP A 110 17.13 -5.83 -8.97
N LEU A 111 15.87 -5.79 -9.43
CA LEU A 111 14.73 -5.16 -8.73
C LEU A 111 13.73 -6.17 -8.14
N LYS A 112 14.21 -7.37 -7.77
CA LYS A 112 13.41 -8.45 -7.15
C LYS A 112 13.75 -8.65 -5.68
N GLY A 113 12.82 -9.27 -4.95
CA GLY A 113 12.99 -9.55 -3.53
C GLY A 113 13.16 -8.24 -2.75
N PRO A 114 14.09 -8.17 -1.78
CA PRO A 114 14.35 -6.95 -1.03
C PRO A 114 14.72 -5.74 -1.92
N ASN A 115 15.30 -5.96 -3.10
CA ASN A 115 15.69 -4.87 -3.99
C ASN A 115 14.51 -4.21 -4.72
N VAL A 116 13.28 -4.66 -4.50
CA VAL A 116 12.08 -4.01 -5.07
C VAL A 116 11.95 -2.54 -4.64
N PHE A 117 12.57 -2.14 -3.53
CA PHE A 117 12.67 -0.75 -3.11
C PHE A 117 13.51 0.14 -4.05
N GLY A 118 14.24 -0.44 -5.01
CA GLY A 118 14.86 0.33 -6.09
C GLY A 118 13.86 1.02 -7.03
N TYR A 119 12.55 0.73 -6.91
CA TYR A 119 11.49 1.50 -7.57
C TYR A 119 11.07 2.76 -6.78
N LEU A 120 11.57 2.99 -5.57
CA LEU A 120 11.38 4.27 -4.89
C LEU A 120 12.11 5.36 -5.66
N THR A 121 11.51 6.53 -5.76
CA THR A 121 12.10 7.69 -6.42
C THR A 121 11.71 8.98 -5.70
N ASP A 122 12.68 9.88 -5.57
CA ASP A 122 12.46 11.25 -5.09
C ASP A 122 12.10 12.21 -6.25
N ASP A 123 12.23 11.75 -7.51
CA ASP A 123 11.79 12.50 -8.69
C ASP A 123 10.29 12.25 -8.93
N GLU A 124 9.47 13.27 -8.66
CA GLU A 124 8.03 13.22 -8.89
C GLU A 124 7.65 12.93 -10.35
N GLY A 125 8.52 13.28 -11.31
CA GLY A 125 8.34 13.00 -12.73
C GLY A 125 8.48 11.52 -13.11
N ASP A 126 9.25 10.76 -12.33
CA ASP A 126 9.48 9.33 -12.53
C ASP A 126 8.45 8.45 -11.79
N GLY A 127 7.72 9.04 -10.85
CA GLY A 127 6.68 8.37 -10.08
C GLY A 127 5.43 8.03 -10.92
N VAL A 128 4.71 6.99 -10.50
CA VAL A 128 3.40 6.68 -11.08
C VAL A 128 2.46 7.86 -10.85
N THR A 129 1.96 8.48 -11.92
CA THR A 129 1.13 9.70 -11.82
C THR A 129 -0.11 9.50 -10.95
N ALA A 130 -0.62 10.59 -10.36
CA ALA A 130 -1.85 10.54 -9.56
C ALA A 130 -3.05 9.97 -10.32
N ALA A 131 -3.20 10.33 -11.60
CA ALA A 131 -4.27 9.83 -12.45
C ALA A 131 -4.17 8.32 -12.68
N GLU A 132 -2.96 7.80 -12.87
CA GLU A 132 -2.74 6.36 -13.02
C GLU A 132 -3.00 5.61 -11.70
N ARG A 133 -2.55 6.16 -10.57
CA ARG A 133 -2.86 5.58 -9.24
C ARG A 133 -4.37 5.58 -8.97
N ASP A 134 -5.09 6.62 -9.36
CA ASP A 134 -6.56 6.67 -9.24
C ASP A 134 -7.24 5.63 -10.15
N ARG A 135 -6.77 5.47 -11.40
CA ARG A 135 -7.25 4.44 -12.32
C ARG A 135 -7.08 3.04 -11.75
N VAL A 136 -5.89 2.74 -11.22
CA VAL A 136 -5.58 1.44 -10.60
C VAL A 136 -6.40 1.23 -9.33
N ALA A 137 -6.56 2.26 -8.49
CA ALA A 137 -7.38 2.19 -7.28
C ALA A 137 -8.83 1.81 -7.58
N ILE A 138 -9.44 2.45 -8.58
CA ILE A 138 -10.83 2.15 -8.99
C ILE A 138 -10.94 0.72 -9.53
N ALA A 139 -9.95 0.26 -10.31
CA ALA A 139 -9.93 -1.12 -10.80
C ALA A 139 -9.78 -2.14 -9.65
N LEU A 140 -8.96 -1.83 -8.64
CA LEU A 140 -8.81 -2.66 -7.45
C LEU A 140 -10.11 -2.71 -6.63
N GLN A 141 -10.79 -1.58 -6.43
CA GLN A 141 -12.09 -1.53 -5.78
C GLN A 141 -13.10 -2.43 -6.49
N GLY A 142 -13.20 -2.35 -7.81
CA GLY A 142 -14.10 -3.22 -8.59
C GLY A 142 -13.74 -4.72 -8.53
N ALA A 143 -12.48 -5.06 -8.29
CA ALA A 143 -12.02 -6.45 -8.16
C ALA A 143 -12.24 -7.02 -6.75
N LEU A 144 -12.48 -6.18 -5.74
CA LEU A 144 -12.69 -6.60 -4.35
C LEU A 144 -14.15 -6.92 -4.03
N GLY A 145 -15.11 -6.48 -4.86
CA GLY A 145 -16.55 -6.70 -4.68
C GLY A 145 -17.25 -5.51 -4.06
#